data_AF-F0VZT8-F1
#
_entry.id   AF-F0VZT8-F1
#
_cell.length_a   1.000
_cell.length_b   1.000
_cell.length_c   1.000
_cell.angle_alpha   90.00
_cell.angle_beta   90.00
_cell.angle_gamma   90.00
#
_symmetry.space_group_name_H-M   'P 1'
#
loop_
_entity.id
_entity.type
_entity.pdbx_description
1 polymer ?
#
loop_
_entity_poly.entity_id
_entity_poly.type
_entity_poly.pdbx_seq_one_letter_code
_entity_poly.pdbx_strand_id
1 'polypeptide(L)'
;MAPNNCNDTFTSEQISNAMSTKSSCSAIIFFDWDDTLMASSRLAQMGLCPKYINEQPDIPTNVQNQLRKLEKIVVSVLEKALLYGRVVIVTAAESGWVELSASLYLPRVLSYLNTSVKVISARSTYESLYPGCPNRWKIEAFDREVYSIWPMMEHSTPTHVISVGDGPTEREALLNIKQHENLACLGKSMKFIGRPSINELCVQLELIHANMDHLCTFEGDLDLQITWEMLRAKT
;
A
#
# COMPACT_ATOMS: atom_id res chain seq x y z
N MET A 1 -60.05 2.48 -5.92
CA MET A 1 -58.91 1.93 -6.69
C MET A 1 -58.56 2.93 -7.78
N ALA A 2 -57.53 3.73 -7.54
CA ALA A 2 -56.85 4.55 -8.54
C ALA A 2 -55.35 4.31 -8.32
N PRO A 3 -54.52 4.16 -9.37
CA PRO A 3 -53.12 3.83 -9.20
C PRO A 3 -52.32 5.10 -8.86
N ASN A 4 -51.54 5.04 -7.78
CA ASN A 4 -50.49 6.01 -7.49
C ASN A 4 -49.35 5.79 -8.50
N ASN A 5 -49.16 6.75 -9.40
CA ASN A 5 -48.05 6.76 -10.34
C ASN A 5 -46.95 7.69 -9.77
N CYS A 6 -46.04 7.14 -8.97
CA CYS A 6 -44.83 7.83 -8.52
C CYS A 6 -43.77 7.66 -9.63
N ASN A 7 -43.74 8.60 -10.57
CA ASN A 7 -42.60 8.78 -11.46
C ASN A 7 -41.69 9.86 -10.87
N ASP A 8 -40.93 9.50 -9.85
CA ASP A 8 -39.81 10.30 -9.38
C ASP A 8 -38.61 10.06 -10.31
N THR A 9 -38.66 10.65 -11.49
CA THR A 9 -37.47 10.78 -12.34
C THR A 9 -36.52 11.77 -11.69
N PHE A 10 -35.49 11.24 -11.02
CA PHE A 10 -34.37 12.04 -10.51
C PHE A 10 -33.74 12.81 -11.67
N THR A 11 -33.65 14.13 -11.52
CA THR A 11 -32.96 14.99 -12.48
C THR A 11 -31.45 14.69 -12.47
N SER A 12 -30.78 14.91 -13.60
CA SER A 12 -29.32 14.79 -13.72
C SER A 12 -28.56 15.62 -12.68
N GLU A 13 -29.14 16.75 -12.25
CA GLU A 13 -28.64 17.61 -11.17
C GLU A 13 -28.78 17.00 -9.77
N GLN A 14 -29.85 16.23 -9.52
CA GLN A 14 -30.03 15.50 -8.25
C GLN A 14 -29.12 14.27 -8.18
N ILE A 15 -28.85 13.62 -9.32
CA ILE A 15 -27.85 12.55 -9.42
C ILE A 15 -26.44 13.11 -9.22
N SER A 16 -26.11 14.27 -9.80
CA SER A 16 -24.81 14.93 -9.58
C SER A 16 -24.63 15.40 -8.13
N ASN A 17 -25.68 15.92 -7.50
CA ASN A 17 -25.65 16.30 -6.08
C ASN A 17 -25.59 15.11 -5.12
N ALA A 18 -26.22 13.97 -5.46
CA ALA A 18 -26.09 12.73 -4.70
C ALA A 18 -24.71 12.05 -4.89
N MET A 19 -24.08 12.24 -6.05
CA MET A 19 -22.69 11.81 -6.28
C MET A 19 -21.67 12.77 -5.64
N SER A 20 -22.06 14.01 -5.34
CA SER A 20 -21.22 15.04 -4.70
C SER A 20 -21.24 15.01 -3.16
N THR A 21 -21.98 14.09 -2.52
CA THR A 21 -22.05 13.98 -1.05
C THR A 21 -21.46 12.67 -0.50
N LYS A 22 -20.59 12.01 -1.27
CA LYS A 22 -19.62 11.12 -0.64
C LYS A 22 -18.61 12.04 0.05
N SER A 23 -18.65 12.10 1.38
CA SER A 23 -17.45 12.44 2.15
C SER A 23 -16.35 11.48 1.67
N SER A 24 -15.56 11.91 0.69
CA SER A 24 -14.50 11.08 0.14
C SER A 24 -13.46 11.01 1.25
N CYS A 25 -13.37 9.85 1.90
CA CYS A 25 -12.18 9.48 2.65
C CYS A 25 -10.98 9.85 1.77
N SER A 26 -10.16 10.80 2.23
CA SER A 26 -9.06 11.36 1.47
C SER A 26 -7.78 10.82 2.06
N ALA A 27 -7.49 9.56 1.76
CA ALA A 27 -6.33 8.86 2.30
C ALA A 27 -5.11 8.96 1.38
N ILE A 28 -3.94 9.04 1.99
CA ILE A 28 -2.68 8.63 1.37
C ILE A 28 -2.21 7.34 2.05
N ILE A 29 -2.00 6.30 1.25
CA ILE A 29 -1.71 4.95 1.71
C ILE A 29 -0.32 4.56 1.20
N PHE A 30 0.60 4.42 2.15
CA PHE A 30 1.96 3.98 1.91
C PHE A 30 2.09 2.49 2.15
N PHE A 31 2.60 1.77 1.16
CA PHE A 31 3.02 0.37 1.29
C PHE A 31 4.53 0.27 1.16
N ASP A 32 5.16 -0.56 1.99
CA ASP A 32 6.46 -1.12 1.64
C ASP A 32 6.31 -2.20 0.55
N TRP A 33 7.40 -2.52 -0.13
CA TRP A 33 7.42 -3.56 -1.15
C TRP A 33 7.95 -4.88 -0.59
N ASP A 34 9.20 -4.88 -0.13
CA ASP A 34 9.91 -6.06 0.31
C ASP A 34 9.30 -6.62 1.59
N ASP A 35 9.05 -7.93 1.61
CA ASP A 35 8.36 -8.67 2.68
C ASP A 35 6.98 -8.11 3.10
N THR A 36 6.38 -7.23 2.28
CA THR A 36 5.10 -6.54 2.52
C THR A 36 4.08 -6.71 1.39
N LEU A 37 4.46 -6.41 0.15
CA LEU A 37 3.67 -6.76 -1.04
C LEU A 37 4.31 -7.92 -1.81
N MET A 38 5.62 -8.11 -1.63
CA MET A 38 6.42 -9.15 -2.25
C MET A 38 7.15 -9.96 -1.19
N ALA A 39 7.19 -11.29 -1.30
CA ALA A 39 7.90 -12.16 -0.35
C ALA A 39 9.41 -12.25 -0.67
N SER A 40 10.09 -11.09 -0.76
CA SER A 40 11.46 -10.95 -1.23
C SER A 40 12.46 -11.82 -0.46
N SER A 41 12.43 -11.81 0.88
CA SER A 41 13.33 -12.63 1.69
C SER A 41 13.09 -14.12 1.47
N ARG A 42 11.82 -14.52 1.29
CA ARG A 42 11.48 -15.92 1.05
C ARG A 42 12.01 -16.40 -0.30
N LEU A 43 11.86 -15.61 -1.36
CA LEU A 43 12.40 -15.96 -2.67
C LEU A 43 13.92 -16.03 -2.66
N ALA A 44 14.59 -15.10 -1.97
CA ALA A 44 16.03 -15.13 -1.81
C ALA A 44 16.51 -16.40 -1.09
N GLN A 45 15.84 -16.81 -0.01
CA GLN A 45 16.13 -18.07 0.70
C GLN A 45 15.96 -19.32 -0.17
N MET A 46 15.07 -19.26 -1.16
CA MET A 46 14.84 -20.35 -2.11
C MET A 46 15.82 -20.33 -3.29
N GLY A 47 16.73 -19.35 -3.35
CA GLY A 47 17.68 -19.19 -4.45
C GLY A 47 17.01 -18.73 -5.75
N LEU A 48 15.86 -18.09 -5.67
CA LEU A 48 15.06 -17.68 -6.83
C LEU A 48 15.36 -16.26 -7.30
N CYS A 49 16.23 -15.51 -6.62
CA CYS A 49 16.64 -14.19 -7.11
C CYS A 49 17.57 -14.32 -8.33
N PRO A 50 17.30 -13.62 -9.45
CA PRO A 50 18.19 -13.57 -10.60
C PRO A 50 19.58 -13.11 -10.19
N LYS A 51 20.61 -13.73 -10.77
CA LYS A 51 22.00 -13.29 -10.58
C LYS A 51 22.36 -12.15 -11.54
N TYR A 52 21.63 -12.05 -12.65
CA TYR A 52 21.84 -11.06 -13.70
C TYR A 52 20.53 -10.39 -14.10
N ILE A 53 20.61 -9.12 -14.57
CA ILE A 53 19.47 -8.25 -14.90
C ILE A 53 18.51 -8.83 -15.96
N ASN A 54 18.94 -9.82 -16.75
CA ASN A 54 18.13 -10.45 -17.82
C ASN A 54 17.89 -11.95 -17.62
N GLU A 55 18.21 -12.48 -16.44
CA GLU A 55 17.99 -13.88 -16.12
C GLU A 55 16.55 -14.08 -15.62
N GLN A 56 15.84 -15.01 -16.25
CA GLN A 56 14.54 -15.46 -15.74
C GLN A 56 14.79 -16.59 -14.74
N PRO A 57 14.30 -16.47 -13.49
CA PRO A 57 14.48 -17.51 -12.51
C PRO A 57 13.68 -18.75 -12.90
N ASP A 58 14.28 -19.93 -12.73
CA ASP A 58 13.57 -21.20 -12.88
C ASP A 58 12.70 -21.45 -11.63
N ILE A 59 11.47 -20.96 -11.66
CA ILE A 59 10.55 -21.02 -10.52
C ILE A 59 9.82 -22.37 -10.53
N PRO A 60 9.93 -23.20 -9.47
CA PRO A 60 9.20 -24.46 -9.39
C PRO A 60 7.67 -24.27 -9.45
N THR A 61 6.95 -25.21 -10.07
CA THR A 61 5.50 -25.11 -10.30
C THR A 61 4.69 -24.83 -9.04
N ASN A 62 5.06 -25.44 -7.90
CA ASN A 62 4.39 -25.19 -6.63
C ASN A 62 4.56 -23.73 -6.16
N VAL A 63 5.74 -23.13 -6.39
CA VAL A 63 6.04 -21.73 -6.06
C VAL A 63 5.32 -20.79 -7.02
N GLN A 64 5.30 -21.10 -8.32
CA GLN A 64 4.50 -20.33 -9.28
C GLN A 64 3.02 -20.29 -8.88
N ASN A 65 2.47 -21.40 -8.39
CA ASN A 65 1.09 -21.44 -7.89
C ASN A 65 0.87 -20.55 -6.67
N GLN A 66 1.84 -20.46 -5.76
CA GLN A 66 1.80 -19.55 -4.62
C GLN A 66 1.92 -18.09 -5.06
N LEU A 67 2.83 -17.79 -5.98
CA LEU A 67 3.00 -16.44 -6.55
C LEU A 67 1.75 -15.95 -7.28
N ARG A 68 1.05 -16.82 -8.02
CA ARG A 68 -0.24 -16.46 -8.64
C ARG A 68 -1.32 -16.11 -7.62
N LYS A 69 -1.32 -16.76 -6.46
CA LYS A 69 -2.22 -16.40 -5.35
C LYS A 69 -1.83 -15.06 -4.73
N LEU A 70 -0.54 -14.87 -4.48
CA LEU A 70 0.01 -13.62 -3.96
C LEU A 70 -0.32 -12.45 -4.90
N GLU A 71 -0.08 -12.60 -6.20
CA GLU A 71 -0.39 -11.61 -7.22
C GLU A 71 -1.87 -11.23 -7.19
N LYS A 72 -2.77 -12.23 -7.12
CA LYS A 72 -4.21 -11.98 -7.05
C LYS A 72 -4.57 -11.11 -5.84
N ILE A 73 -4.05 -11.41 -4.65
CA ILE A 73 -4.39 -10.64 -3.45
C ILE A 73 -3.72 -9.26 -3.44
N VAL A 74 -2.48 -9.12 -3.93
CA VAL A 74 -1.81 -7.81 -4.08
C VAL A 74 -2.61 -6.90 -5.00
N VAL A 75 -3.06 -7.42 -6.15
CA VAL A 75 -3.94 -6.67 -7.07
C VAL A 75 -5.20 -6.21 -6.34
N SER A 76 -5.90 -7.09 -5.63
CA SER A 76 -7.11 -6.73 -4.89
C SER A 76 -6.86 -5.70 -3.78
N VAL A 77 -5.73 -5.79 -3.07
CA VAL A 77 -5.33 -4.79 -2.06
C VAL A 77 -5.09 -3.42 -2.70
N LEU A 78 -4.34 -3.35 -3.80
CA LEU A 78 -4.05 -2.10 -4.50
C LEU A 78 -5.31 -1.48 -5.09
N GLU A 79 -6.15 -2.27 -5.77
CA GLU A 79 -7.44 -1.82 -6.31
C GLU A 79 -8.33 -1.25 -5.21
N LYS A 80 -8.41 -1.94 -4.07
CA LYS A 80 -9.23 -1.49 -2.95
C LYS A 80 -8.67 -0.23 -2.29
N ALA A 81 -7.35 -0.14 -2.10
CA ALA A 81 -6.69 1.04 -1.56
C ALA A 81 -6.93 2.28 -2.44
N LEU A 82 -6.89 2.12 -3.76
CA LEU A 82 -7.16 3.19 -4.74
C LEU A 82 -8.59 3.76 -4.65
N LEU A 83 -9.55 3.03 -4.07
CA LEU A 83 -10.90 3.55 -3.82
C LEU A 83 -10.96 4.60 -2.71
N TYR A 84 -9.93 4.65 -1.85
CA TYR A 84 -9.84 5.54 -0.69
C TYR A 84 -8.86 6.70 -0.87
N GLY A 85 -8.08 6.71 -1.96
CA GLY A 85 -7.21 7.82 -2.29
C GLY A 85 -5.90 7.40 -2.94
N ARG A 86 -4.83 8.15 -2.64
CA ARG A 86 -3.53 8.01 -3.28
C ARG A 86 -2.77 6.82 -2.69
N VAL A 87 -2.22 5.97 -3.56
CA VAL A 87 -1.39 4.82 -3.16
C VAL A 87 0.05 5.06 -3.59
N VAL A 88 0.98 4.92 -2.63
CA VAL A 88 2.42 5.09 -2.85
C VAL A 88 3.16 3.87 -2.29
N ILE A 89 4.01 3.26 -3.11
CA ILE A 89 4.95 2.23 -2.67
C ILE A 89 6.29 2.89 -2.37
N VAL A 90 6.80 2.71 -1.15
CA VAL A 90 8.07 3.28 -0.69
C VAL A 90 8.97 2.15 -0.21
N THR A 91 10.02 1.83 -1.00
CA THR A 91 10.99 0.77 -0.69
C THR A 91 12.34 1.32 -0.26
N ALA A 92 13.06 0.59 0.59
CA ALA A 92 14.47 0.81 0.90
C ALA A 92 15.43 0.11 -0.11
N ALA A 93 14.91 -0.54 -1.15
CA ALA A 93 15.70 -1.07 -2.26
C ALA A 93 16.05 0.02 -3.28
N GLU A 94 16.92 -0.31 -4.23
CA GLU A 94 17.33 0.61 -5.30
C GLU A 94 16.20 0.86 -6.33
N SER A 95 16.25 2.02 -7.00
CA SER A 95 15.33 2.35 -8.09
C SER A 95 15.30 1.26 -9.16
N GLY A 96 14.10 0.89 -9.61
CA GLY A 96 13.88 -0.18 -10.59
C GLY A 96 13.69 -1.57 -9.98
N TRP A 97 13.99 -1.76 -8.69
CA TRP A 97 13.79 -3.06 -8.02
C TRP A 97 12.33 -3.50 -7.98
N VAL A 98 11.42 -2.58 -7.67
CA VAL A 98 9.97 -2.87 -7.53
C VAL A 98 9.41 -3.35 -8.87
N GLU A 99 9.70 -2.63 -9.95
CA GLU A 99 9.22 -2.95 -11.29
C GLU A 99 9.86 -4.24 -11.80
N LEU A 100 11.18 -4.42 -11.60
CA LEU A 100 11.87 -5.65 -11.99
C LEU A 100 11.27 -6.86 -11.27
N SER A 101 11.20 -6.82 -9.95
CA SER A 101 10.68 -7.94 -9.15
C SER A 101 9.19 -8.20 -9.43
N ALA A 102 8.37 -7.16 -9.62
CA ALA A 102 6.99 -7.32 -10.07
C ALA A 102 6.93 -8.02 -11.43
N SER A 103 7.76 -7.66 -12.41
CA SER A 103 7.78 -8.30 -13.73
C SER A 103 8.09 -9.79 -13.69
N LEU A 104 8.94 -10.21 -12.76
CA LEU A 104 9.38 -11.59 -12.62
C LEU A 104 8.37 -12.46 -11.86
N TYR A 105 7.73 -11.89 -10.83
CA TYR A 105 6.97 -12.68 -9.86
C TYR A 105 5.49 -12.33 -9.77
N LEU A 106 5.10 -11.08 -10.05
CA LEU A 106 3.74 -10.55 -9.93
C LEU A 106 3.37 -9.68 -11.15
N PRO A 107 3.47 -10.19 -12.39
CA PRO A 107 3.44 -9.38 -13.61
C PRO A 107 2.17 -8.52 -13.78
N ARG A 108 1.01 -8.93 -13.25
CA ARG A 108 -0.23 -8.14 -13.27
C ARG A 108 -0.17 -6.90 -12.39
N VAL A 109 0.75 -6.82 -11.43
CA VAL A 109 0.94 -5.63 -10.58
C VAL A 109 1.57 -4.49 -11.39
N LEU A 110 2.38 -4.80 -12.41
CA LEU A 110 3.06 -3.80 -13.24
C LEU A 110 2.13 -2.75 -13.84
N SER A 111 0.91 -3.13 -14.26
CA SER A 111 -0.04 -2.18 -14.83
C SER A 111 -0.37 -1.06 -13.84
N TYR A 112 -0.53 -1.39 -12.55
CA TYR A 112 -0.82 -0.41 -11.51
C TYR A 112 0.38 0.48 -11.21
N LEU A 113 1.61 -0.09 -11.18
CA LEU A 113 2.85 0.67 -10.98
C LEU A 113 3.07 1.70 -12.09
N ASN A 114 2.64 1.38 -13.31
CA ASN A 114 2.80 2.25 -14.48
C ASN A 114 1.71 3.33 -14.60
N THR A 115 0.57 3.19 -13.92
CA THR A 115 -0.58 4.08 -14.12
C THR A 115 -1.06 4.79 -12.87
N SER A 116 -1.22 4.08 -11.76
CA SER A 116 -2.08 4.52 -10.64
C SER A 116 -1.39 4.48 -9.29
N VAL A 117 -0.30 3.72 -9.15
CA VAL A 117 0.48 3.57 -7.92
C VAL A 117 1.83 4.23 -8.13
N LYS A 118 2.17 5.19 -7.26
CA LYS A 118 3.49 5.84 -7.31
C LYS A 118 4.52 4.95 -6.64
N VAL A 119 5.63 4.65 -7.33
CA VAL A 119 6.79 3.97 -6.73
C VAL A 119 7.88 4.98 -6.37
N ILE A 120 8.45 4.83 -5.18
CA ILE A 120 9.58 5.60 -4.68
C ILE A 120 10.63 4.63 -4.10
N SER A 121 11.83 4.62 -4.67
CA SER A 121 13.00 4.11 -3.96
C SER A 121 13.49 5.18 -2.99
N ALA A 122 13.17 5.01 -1.71
CA ALA A 122 13.62 5.91 -0.66
C ALA A 122 15.15 5.91 -0.58
N ARG A 123 15.77 4.73 -0.71
CA ARG A 123 17.23 4.57 -0.70
C ARG A 123 17.89 5.35 -1.83
N SER A 124 17.54 5.10 -3.08
CA SER A 124 18.18 5.78 -4.21
C SER A 124 17.92 7.29 -4.21
N THR A 125 16.81 7.74 -3.60
CA THR A 125 16.48 9.18 -3.52
C THR A 125 17.24 9.89 -2.40
N TYR A 126 17.42 9.25 -1.24
CA TYR A 126 17.83 9.94 0.00
C TYR A 126 19.12 9.40 0.64
N GLU A 127 19.69 8.27 0.19
CA GLU A 127 20.91 7.70 0.77
C GLU A 127 22.12 8.62 0.67
N SER A 128 22.24 9.40 -0.40
CA SER A 128 23.34 10.37 -0.56
C SER A 128 23.25 11.54 0.43
N LEU A 129 22.04 11.91 0.85
CA LEU A 129 21.80 12.98 1.83
C LEU A 129 21.89 12.46 3.27
N TYR A 130 21.49 11.20 3.49
CA TYR A 130 21.44 10.57 4.80
C TYR A 130 22.13 9.20 4.79
N PRO A 131 23.46 9.15 4.57
CA PRO A 131 24.20 7.90 4.43
C PRO A 131 24.13 7.07 5.72
N GLY A 132 23.82 5.79 5.60
CA GLY A 132 23.72 4.87 6.75
C GLY A 132 22.52 5.09 7.67
N CYS A 133 21.54 5.92 7.28
CA CYS A 133 20.33 6.19 8.04
C CYS A 133 19.07 5.74 7.28
N PRO A 134 18.81 4.42 7.15
CA PRO A 134 17.71 3.90 6.35
C PRO A 134 16.33 4.36 6.80
N ASN A 135 16.15 4.62 8.10
CA ASN A 135 14.92 5.19 8.63
C ASN A 135 14.66 6.61 8.11
N ARG A 136 15.70 7.45 8.00
CA ARG A 136 15.58 8.80 7.44
C ARG A 136 15.13 8.77 5.99
N TRP A 137 15.52 7.77 5.20
CA TRP A 137 15.11 7.70 3.80
C TRP A 137 13.59 7.64 3.63
N LYS A 138 12.90 6.80 4.41
CA LYS A 138 11.44 6.69 4.33
C LYS A 138 10.73 7.87 4.99
N ILE A 139 11.29 8.44 6.07
CA ILE A 139 10.80 9.69 6.67
C ILE A 139 10.72 10.79 5.59
N GLU A 140 11.80 11.02 4.86
CA GLU A 140 11.88 12.10 3.88
C GLU A 140 11.02 11.82 2.64
N ALA A 141 10.83 10.54 2.29
CA ALA A 141 9.91 10.14 1.23
C ALA A 141 8.45 10.40 1.60
N PHE A 142 8.04 10.04 2.82
CA PHE A 142 6.69 10.29 3.32
C PHE A 142 6.44 11.79 3.45
N ASP A 143 7.37 12.52 4.06
CA ASP A 143 7.28 13.97 4.27
C ASP A 143 7.07 14.70 2.94
N ARG A 144 7.89 14.37 1.93
CA ARG A 144 7.75 14.93 0.59
C ARG A 144 6.38 14.65 -0.01
N GLU A 145 5.89 13.42 0.05
CA GLU A 145 4.60 13.07 -0.54
C GLU A 145 3.42 13.77 0.16
N VAL A 146 3.48 13.92 1.49
CA VAL A 146 2.41 14.51 2.30
C VAL A 146 2.44 16.05 2.30
N TYR A 147 3.62 16.67 2.41
CA TYR A 147 3.72 18.12 2.59
C TYR A 147 4.09 18.88 1.33
N SER A 148 4.78 18.25 0.38
CA SER A 148 5.16 18.91 -0.88
C SER A 148 4.24 18.51 -2.02
N ILE A 149 3.99 17.21 -2.21
CA ILE A 149 3.28 16.71 -3.38
C ILE A 149 1.76 16.78 -3.20
N TRP A 150 1.25 16.40 -2.03
CA TRP A 150 -0.19 16.42 -1.77
C TRP A 150 -0.83 17.81 -1.99
N PRO A 151 -0.31 18.93 -1.44
CA PRO A 151 -0.93 20.24 -1.62
C PRO A 151 -0.88 20.75 -3.07
N MET A 152 0.00 20.19 -3.92
CA MET A 152 0.04 20.50 -5.35
C MET A 152 -1.06 19.79 -6.14
N MET A 153 -1.59 18.68 -5.63
CA MET A 153 -2.62 17.88 -6.29
C MET A 153 -4.01 18.18 -5.74
N GLU A 154 -4.10 18.43 -4.43
CA GLU A 154 -5.34 18.64 -3.70
C GLU A 154 -5.26 19.93 -2.90
N HIS A 155 -6.36 20.68 -2.83
CA HIS A 155 -6.41 21.96 -2.09
C HIS A 155 -6.65 21.79 -0.58
N SER A 156 -6.68 20.55 -0.08
CA SER A 156 -6.89 20.20 1.34
C SER A 156 -5.77 19.28 1.85
N THR A 157 -5.71 19.05 3.15
CA THR A 157 -4.84 18.03 3.75
C THR A 157 -5.46 16.63 3.62
N PRO A 158 -4.65 15.56 3.55
CA PRO A 158 -5.19 14.20 3.61
C PRO A 158 -5.85 13.99 4.99
N THR A 159 -7.03 13.38 5.02
CA THR A 159 -7.72 13.06 6.28
C THR A 159 -7.08 11.85 6.96
N HIS A 160 -6.50 10.94 6.18
CA HIS A 160 -5.84 9.74 6.67
C HIS A 160 -4.46 9.55 6.04
N VAL A 161 -3.47 9.25 6.86
CA VAL A 161 -2.14 8.80 6.44
C VAL A 161 -1.95 7.39 6.96
N ILE A 162 -1.84 6.43 6.05
CA ILE A 162 -1.81 5.00 6.39
C ILE A 162 -0.46 4.43 5.96
N SER A 163 0.22 3.71 6.84
CA SER A 163 1.49 3.04 6.54
C SER A 163 1.35 1.54 6.75
N VAL A 164 1.72 0.73 5.76
CA VAL A 164 1.75 -0.73 5.84
C VAL A 164 3.16 -1.22 5.49
N GLY A 165 3.77 -1.98 6.39
CA GLY A 165 5.13 -2.47 6.20
C GLY A 165 5.51 -3.57 7.18
N ASP A 166 6.54 -4.33 6.87
CA ASP A 166 7.12 -5.35 7.74
C ASP A 166 8.36 -4.84 8.51
N GLY A 167 8.82 -3.62 8.23
CA GLY A 167 9.89 -2.93 8.94
C GLY A 167 9.37 -2.00 10.06
N PRO A 168 10.27 -1.49 10.93
CA PRO A 168 9.92 -0.40 11.84
C PRO A 168 9.88 0.97 11.14
N THR A 169 10.50 1.09 9.96
CA THR A 169 10.76 2.36 9.27
C THR A 169 9.51 3.06 8.76
N GLU A 170 8.49 2.29 8.35
CA GLU A 170 7.22 2.84 7.84
C GLU A 170 6.44 3.50 8.97
N ARG A 171 6.45 2.85 10.13
CA ARG A 171 5.83 3.37 11.35
C ARG A 171 6.55 4.62 11.83
N GLU A 172 7.89 4.64 11.84
CA GLU A 172 8.67 5.83 12.19
C GLU A 172 8.38 7.00 11.25
N ALA A 173 8.32 6.74 9.93
CA ALA A 173 7.97 7.75 8.94
C ALA A 173 6.57 8.35 9.18
N LEU A 174 5.57 7.51 9.45
CA LEU A 174 4.23 7.97 9.80
C LEU A 174 4.20 8.81 11.08
N LEU A 175 4.90 8.38 12.13
CA LEU A 175 4.98 9.17 13.36
C LEU A 175 5.64 10.53 13.14
N ASN A 176 6.66 10.59 12.27
CA ASN A 176 7.31 11.85 11.93
C ASN A 176 6.32 12.80 11.23
N ILE A 177 5.49 12.32 10.30
CA ILE A 177 4.42 13.12 9.70
C ILE A 177 3.53 13.75 10.78
N LYS A 178 3.14 12.98 11.80
CA LYS A 178 2.26 13.43 12.89
C LYS A 178 2.88 14.47 13.83
N GLN A 179 4.20 14.65 13.81
CA GLN A 179 4.88 15.64 14.66
C GLN A 179 4.77 17.07 14.12
N HIS A 180 4.37 17.26 12.86
CA HIS A 180 4.21 18.60 12.31
C HIS A 180 2.89 19.21 12.77
N GLU A 181 2.97 20.38 13.39
CA GLU A 181 1.83 21.08 14.02
C GLU A 181 0.70 21.46 13.05
N ASN A 182 0.97 21.47 11.74
CA ASN A 182 0.05 21.94 10.70
C ASN A 182 -0.82 20.85 10.07
N LEU A 183 -0.63 19.57 10.41
CA LEU A 183 -1.37 18.47 9.78
C LEU A 183 -2.42 17.88 10.72
N ALA A 184 -3.67 18.30 10.52
CA ALA A 184 -4.83 17.64 11.12
C ALA A 184 -5.20 16.37 10.32
N CYS A 185 -4.35 15.33 10.41
CA CYS A 185 -4.64 14.01 9.82
C CYS A 185 -4.65 12.90 10.88
N LEU A 186 -5.35 11.82 10.58
CA LEU A 186 -5.33 10.58 11.35
C LEU A 186 -4.27 9.63 10.78
N GLY A 187 -3.32 9.25 11.62
CA GLY A 187 -2.22 8.34 11.28
C GLY A 187 -2.56 6.90 11.65
N LYS A 188 -2.35 5.96 10.74
CA LYS A 188 -2.60 4.54 10.98
C LYS A 188 -1.44 3.68 10.52
N SER A 189 -0.78 3.02 11.46
CA SER A 189 0.28 2.06 11.16
C SER A 189 -0.26 0.63 11.22
N MET A 190 0.08 -0.16 10.22
CA MET A 190 -0.07 -1.62 10.25
C MET A 190 1.28 -2.28 10.04
N LYS A 191 1.78 -2.92 11.10
CA LYS A 191 3.01 -3.68 11.09
C LYS A 191 2.74 -5.14 10.72
N PHE A 192 3.33 -5.59 9.61
CA PHE A 192 3.33 -6.99 9.21
C PHE A 192 4.38 -7.78 9.99
N ILE A 193 4.23 -9.09 10.00
CA ILE A 193 5.27 -10.03 10.40
C ILE A 193 6.35 -10.03 9.32
N GLY A 194 7.60 -9.82 9.75
CA GLY A 194 8.76 -9.76 8.87
C GLY A 194 9.18 -11.11 8.31
N ARG A 195 9.74 -11.09 7.10
CA ARG A 195 10.23 -12.28 6.36
C ARG A 195 9.20 -13.43 6.28
N PRO A 196 7.94 -13.16 5.88
CA PRO A 196 6.92 -14.20 5.79
C PRO A 196 7.22 -15.17 4.65
N SER A 197 6.71 -16.39 4.75
CA SER A 197 6.52 -17.24 3.57
C SER A 197 5.49 -16.62 2.61
N ILE A 198 5.47 -17.07 1.35
CA ILE A 198 4.51 -16.54 0.36
C ILE A 198 3.06 -16.72 0.84
N ASN A 199 2.74 -17.86 1.46
CA ASN A 199 1.41 -18.14 1.97
C ASN A 199 1.06 -17.26 3.19
N GLU A 200 2.00 -17.11 4.13
CA GLU A 200 1.79 -16.21 5.28
C GLU A 200 1.56 -14.77 4.80
N LEU A 201 2.32 -14.30 3.80
CA LEU A 201 2.11 -12.99 3.21
C LEU A 201 0.72 -12.86 2.56
N CYS A 202 0.23 -13.90 1.88
CA CYS A 202 -1.14 -13.91 1.36
C CYS A 202 -2.16 -13.68 2.48
N VAL A 203 -2.03 -14.39 3.62
CA VAL A 203 -2.94 -14.23 4.77
C VAL A 203 -2.85 -12.82 5.37
N GLN A 204 -1.66 -12.24 5.48
CA GLN A 204 -1.49 -10.86 5.95
C GLN A 204 -2.20 -9.87 5.03
N LEU A 205 -2.06 -10.03 3.71
CA LEU A 205 -2.72 -9.19 2.72
C LEU A 205 -4.24 -9.41 2.66
N GLU A 206 -4.72 -10.63 2.90
CA GLU A 206 -6.15 -10.92 3.04
C GLU A 206 -6.75 -10.23 4.26
N LEU A 207 -6.02 -10.17 5.39
CA LEU A 207 -6.42 -9.41 6.56
C LEU A 207 -6.50 -7.91 6.27
N ILE A 208 -5.52 -7.35 5.55
CA ILE A 208 -5.56 -5.95 5.11
C ILE A 208 -6.75 -5.71 4.18
N HIS A 209 -6.91 -6.53 3.16
CA HIS A 209 -8.00 -6.39 2.20
C HIS A 209 -9.37 -6.45 2.88
N ALA A 210 -9.57 -7.40 3.81
CA ALA A 210 -10.81 -7.54 4.56
C ALA A 210 -11.11 -6.34 5.47
N ASN A 211 -10.09 -5.68 6.01
CA ASN A 211 -10.24 -4.58 6.96
C ASN A 211 -9.94 -3.19 6.36
N MET A 212 -9.69 -3.09 5.04
CA MET A 212 -9.29 -1.84 4.38
C MET A 212 -10.28 -0.71 4.65
N ASP A 213 -11.59 -0.99 4.59
CA ASP A 213 -12.65 0.00 4.81
C ASP A 213 -12.54 0.58 6.21
N HIS A 214 -12.42 -0.30 7.21
CA HIS A 214 -12.26 0.12 8.60
C HIS A 214 -10.97 0.90 8.80
N LEU A 215 -9.86 0.46 8.21
CA LEU A 215 -8.59 1.17 8.27
C LEU A 215 -8.71 2.56 7.64
N CYS A 216 -9.42 2.70 6.53
CA CYS A 216 -9.52 3.97 5.83
C CYS A 216 -10.57 4.92 6.45
N THR A 217 -11.59 4.43 7.14
CA THR A 217 -12.68 5.27 7.67
C THR A 217 -12.69 5.41 9.20
N PHE A 218 -11.84 4.69 9.93
CA PHE A 218 -11.80 4.80 11.39
C PHE A 218 -11.38 6.21 11.83
N GLU A 219 -12.20 6.85 12.66
CA GLU A 219 -12.02 8.22 13.16
C GLU A 219 -11.07 8.27 14.37
N GLY A 220 -9.86 7.75 14.18
CA GLY A 220 -8.81 7.77 15.18
C GLY A 220 -7.45 7.36 14.62
N ASP A 221 -6.43 7.58 15.44
CA ASP A 221 -5.09 7.05 15.18
C ASP A 221 -5.06 5.54 15.50
N LEU A 222 -4.32 4.77 14.70
CA LEU A 222 -4.14 3.33 14.92
C LEU A 222 -2.66 2.98 14.86
N ASP A 223 -2.22 2.10 15.74
CA ASP A 223 -0.88 1.53 15.74
C ASP A 223 -1.02 0.03 15.98
N LEU A 224 -1.17 -0.72 14.90
CA LEU A 224 -1.56 -2.13 14.90
C LEU A 224 -0.42 -3.00 14.37
N GLN A 225 -0.39 -4.24 14.84
CA GLN A 225 0.56 -5.25 14.39
C GLN A 225 -0.15 -6.58 14.16
N ILE A 226 0.12 -7.22 13.04
CA ILE A 226 -0.29 -8.62 12.81
C ILE A 226 0.58 -9.52 13.69
N THR A 227 -0.07 -10.35 14.50
CA THR A 227 0.62 -11.32 15.35
C THR A 227 0.56 -12.72 14.77
N TRP A 228 1.46 -13.60 15.23
CA TRP A 228 1.48 -15.00 14.80
C TRP A 228 0.19 -15.75 15.17
N GLU A 229 -0.45 -15.39 16.29
CA GLU A 229 -1.74 -15.95 16.70
C GLU A 229 -2.82 -15.62 15.67
N MET A 230 -2.86 -14.38 15.15
CA MET A 230 -3.81 -13.97 14.12
C MET A 230 -3.61 -14.73 12.81
N LEU A 231 -2.36 -14.98 12.41
CA LEU A 231 -2.05 -15.79 11.24
C LEU A 231 -2.52 -17.23 11.40
N ARG A 232 -2.20 -17.87 12.54
CA ARG A 232 -2.56 -19.26 12.82
C ARG A 232 -4.06 -19.50 12.92
N ALA A 233 -4.85 -18.49 13.26
CA ALA A 233 -6.31 -18.58 13.27
C ALA A 233 -6.94 -18.59 11.85
N LYS A 234 -6.16 -18.28 10.82
CA LYS A 234 -6.59 -18.12 9.43
C LYS A 234 -6.04 -19.20 8.49
N THR A 235 -4.97 -19.89 8.87
CA THR A 235 -4.36 -21.03 8.14
C THR A 235 -5.02 -22.35 8.50
#